data_AF-A0A850I8V0-F1
#
_entry.id   AF-A0A850I8V0-F1
#
_cell.length_a   1.000
_cell.length_b   1.000
_cell.length_c   1.000
_cell.angle_alpha   90.00
_cell.angle_beta   90.00
_cell.angle_gamma   90.00
#
_symmetry.space_group_name_H-M   'P 1'
#
loop_
_entity.id
_entity.type
_entity.pdbx_description
1 polymer ?
#
loop_
_entity_poly.entity_id
_entity_poly.type
_entity_poly.pdbx_seq_one_letter_code
_entity_poly.pdbx_strand_id
1 'polypeptide(L)'
;MRLIDALKPADCTTLREAHVAPFNRQTFKELVDMLMGGGGKEMNIINDPHHKDNETLGVAQAADIRKFWDNQLRPKLHQAFHVCAQFEAFAGEPRMFAWRDNVVAFPNGHRDTLKALTLMKTGVAAAAKTDGKAGDGIVTLKEWDSAQPVKLFNHDIYQLTASTLDPVAGIGDFLIVSNFAPVTKHSLVVATFGEQLLARRHSETDLHPTMAVLTGQTLEPHQLPQPVIAPKEMVQQKKIVGTLFVSHIASPPPDNVNQEARAVSDFHLVEKALANARLFEVQGRSAEPIALDGQFLVTHPTTFGPDTLMRLEGRLVVAVDDSGESYFKRLRVHNKMVVLESLNPDGTTPAQLLSLDRSQGLSV
;
A
#
# COMPACT_ATOMS: atom_id res chain seq x y z
N MET A 1 -15.13 -31.45 5.96
CA MET A 1 -15.33 -31.42 4.50
C MET A 1 -14.77 -30.11 3.92
N ARG A 2 -13.47 -29.84 4.13
CA ARG A 2 -12.71 -28.67 3.58
C ARG A 2 -11.27 -29.03 3.19
N LEU A 3 -10.88 -30.30 3.33
CA LEU A 3 -9.50 -30.75 3.13
C LEU A 3 -9.19 -31.06 1.66
N ILE A 4 -10.21 -31.43 0.87
CA ILE A 4 -10.08 -31.79 -0.55
C ILE A 4 -10.02 -30.53 -1.43
N ASP A 5 -10.78 -29.47 -1.08
CA ASP A 5 -10.69 -28.18 -1.79
C ASP A 5 -9.32 -27.50 -1.65
N ALA A 6 -8.62 -27.75 -0.54
CA ALA A 6 -7.26 -27.27 -0.30
C ALA A 6 -6.17 -28.11 -1.01
N LEU A 7 -6.52 -29.32 -1.47
CA LEU A 7 -5.63 -30.26 -2.16
C LEU A 7 -6.22 -30.59 -3.53
N LYS A 8 -6.58 -29.59 -4.34
CA LYS A 8 -7.10 -29.80 -5.69
C LYS A 8 -6.24 -30.85 -6.40
N PRO A 9 -6.77 -32.05 -6.68
CA PRO A 9 -5.98 -33.13 -7.25
C PRO A 9 -5.38 -32.74 -8.61
N ALA A 10 -6.04 -31.83 -9.33
CA ALA A 10 -5.56 -31.19 -10.54
C ALA A 10 -4.22 -30.46 -10.32
N ASP A 11 -4.10 -29.65 -9.26
CA ASP A 11 -2.88 -28.88 -8.98
C ASP A 11 -1.71 -29.79 -8.60
N CYS A 12 -1.96 -30.82 -7.78
CA CYS A 12 -0.95 -31.83 -7.46
C CYS A 12 -0.52 -32.66 -8.69
N THR A 13 -1.45 -32.94 -9.61
CA THR A 13 -1.17 -33.66 -10.85
C THR A 13 -0.31 -32.81 -11.78
N THR A 14 -0.66 -31.54 -11.99
CA THR A 14 0.11 -30.60 -12.80
C THR A 14 1.53 -30.38 -12.26
N LEU A 15 1.68 -30.18 -10.94
CA LEU A 15 3.00 -30.04 -10.31
C LEU A 15 3.86 -31.31 -10.46
N ARG A 16 3.23 -32.49 -10.43
CA ARG A 16 3.91 -33.78 -10.63
C ARG A 16 4.35 -33.97 -12.08
N GLU A 17 3.50 -33.67 -13.05
CA GLU A 17 3.83 -33.72 -14.49
C GLU A 17 4.94 -32.74 -14.86
N ALA A 18 4.98 -31.58 -14.20
CA ALA A 18 6.06 -30.60 -14.30
C ALA A 18 7.33 -31.00 -13.53
N HIS A 19 7.39 -32.20 -12.93
CA HIS A 19 8.50 -32.71 -12.14
C HIS A 19 8.94 -31.83 -10.96
N VAL A 20 8.03 -31.01 -10.42
CA VAL A 20 8.30 -30.09 -9.31
C VAL A 20 8.46 -30.88 -8.00
N ALA A 21 9.56 -30.66 -7.28
CA ALA A 21 9.77 -31.24 -5.96
C ALA A 21 8.98 -30.46 -4.88
N PRO A 22 8.45 -31.11 -3.82
CA PRO A 22 8.51 -32.54 -3.53
C PRO A 22 7.38 -33.36 -4.19
N PHE A 23 6.50 -32.73 -4.97
CA PHE A 23 5.32 -33.35 -5.60
C PHE A 23 5.66 -34.45 -6.62
N ASN A 24 6.88 -34.44 -7.15
CA ASN A 24 7.43 -35.50 -8.00
C ASN A 24 7.82 -36.79 -7.25
N ARG A 25 7.74 -36.83 -5.91
CA ARG A 25 8.07 -38.01 -5.10
C ARG A 25 6.94 -39.06 -5.12
N GLN A 26 7.32 -40.32 -4.95
CA GLN A 26 6.41 -41.47 -4.97
C GLN A 26 5.23 -41.34 -3.98
N THR A 27 5.46 -40.75 -2.80
CA THR A 27 4.41 -40.50 -1.80
C THR A 27 3.26 -39.65 -2.33
N PHE A 28 3.56 -38.60 -3.12
CA PHE A 28 2.54 -37.75 -3.74
C PHE A 28 1.87 -38.45 -4.92
N LYS A 29 2.60 -39.30 -5.66
CA LYS A 29 2.01 -40.16 -6.68
C LYS A 29 0.91 -41.05 -6.09
N GLU A 30 1.23 -41.77 -5.02
CA GLU A 30 0.27 -42.68 -4.38
C GLU A 30 -0.92 -41.95 -3.75
N LEU A 31 -0.71 -40.74 -3.23
CA LEU A 31 -1.79 -39.92 -2.69
C LEU A 31 -2.73 -39.44 -3.81
N VAL A 32 -2.19 -38.91 -4.90
CA VAL A 32 -2.99 -38.47 -6.07
C VAL A 32 -3.73 -39.64 -6.68
N ASP A 33 -3.06 -40.78 -6.87
CA ASP A 33 -3.68 -41.98 -7.43
C ASP A 33 -4.82 -42.47 -6.52
N MET A 34 -4.67 -42.39 -5.19
CA MET A 34 -5.75 -42.71 -4.23
C MET A 34 -6.93 -41.74 -4.33
N LEU A 35 -6.68 -40.43 -4.50
CA LEU A 35 -7.72 -39.40 -4.59
C LEU A 35 -8.48 -39.42 -5.92
N MET A 36 -7.81 -39.80 -7.01
CA MET A 36 -8.33 -39.71 -8.39
C MET A 36 -8.98 -41.00 -8.93
N GLY A 37 -9.01 -42.08 -8.15
CA GLY A 37 -9.71 -43.31 -8.55
C GLY A 37 -9.16 -44.61 -7.96
N GLY A 38 -7.97 -44.59 -7.37
CA GLY A 38 -7.36 -45.74 -6.70
C GLY A 38 -7.87 -46.01 -5.28
N GLY A 39 -8.59 -45.06 -4.67
CA GLY A 39 -9.17 -45.19 -3.32
C GLY A 39 -10.46 -46.02 -3.27
N GLY A 40 -10.88 -46.62 -4.37
CA GLY A 40 -12.00 -47.56 -4.42
C GLY A 40 -13.35 -46.95 -4.12
N LYS A 41 -14.28 -47.80 -3.67
CA LYS A 41 -15.68 -47.45 -3.44
C LYS A 41 -15.82 -46.40 -2.34
N GLU A 42 -14.96 -46.46 -1.33
CA GLU A 42 -14.95 -45.60 -0.16
C GLU A 42 -14.59 -44.15 -0.55
N MET A 43 -13.61 -43.96 -1.44
CA MET A 43 -13.28 -42.62 -1.96
C MET A 43 -14.40 -42.05 -2.85
N ASN A 44 -15.05 -42.89 -3.65
CA ASN A 44 -16.20 -42.46 -4.44
C ASN A 44 -17.35 -41.99 -3.54
N ILE A 45 -17.60 -42.68 -2.42
CA ILE A 45 -18.61 -42.26 -1.44
C ILE A 45 -18.21 -40.95 -0.74
N ILE A 46 -16.92 -40.69 -0.54
CA ILE A 46 -16.42 -39.41 0.01
C ILE A 46 -16.59 -38.26 -1.00
N ASN A 47 -16.46 -38.52 -2.29
CA ASN A 47 -16.56 -37.52 -3.36
C ASN A 47 -18.00 -37.27 -3.85
N ASP A 48 -18.89 -38.27 -3.75
CA ASP A 48 -20.28 -38.22 -4.20
C ASP A 48 -21.13 -37.06 -3.62
N PRO A 49 -20.99 -36.65 -2.34
CA PRO A 49 -21.74 -35.53 -1.77
C PRO A 49 -21.47 -34.18 -2.46
N HIS A 50 -20.34 -34.03 -3.16
CA HIS A 50 -20.06 -32.83 -3.96
C HIS A 50 -20.83 -32.79 -5.29
N HIS A 51 -21.50 -33.89 -5.67
CA HIS A 51 -22.22 -34.02 -6.94
C HIS A 51 -23.73 -34.24 -6.80
N LYS A 52 -24.26 -34.40 -5.59
CA LYS A 52 -25.69 -34.69 -5.35
C LYS A 52 -26.20 -33.98 -4.08
N ASP A 53 -27.34 -33.30 -4.17
CA ASP A 53 -28.02 -32.57 -3.07
C ASP A 53 -28.66 -33.48 -1.99
N ASN A 54 -28.24 -34.75 -1.89
CA ASN A 54 -28.84 -35.71 -0.96
C ASN A 54 -27.79 -36.23 0.03
N GLU A 55 -27.80 -35.69 1.25
CA GLU A 55 -26.78 -35.87 2.30
C GLU A 55 -26.95 -37.13 3.15
N THR A 56 -27.65 -38.17 2.66
CA THR A 56 -27.94 -39.35 3.47
C THR A 56 -26.92 -40.47 3.25
N LEU A 57 -25.89 -40.50 4.12
CA LEU A 57 -24.94 -41.61 4.25
C LEU A 57 -25.51 -42.67 5.21
N GLY A 58 -25.59 -43.93 4.75
CA GLY A 58 -25.99 -45.04 5.62
C GLY A 58 -24.94 -45.37 6.69
N VAL A 59 -25.37 -45.84 7.87
CA VAL A 59 -24.47 -46.16 9.00
C VAL A 59 -23.36 -47.15 8.63
N ALA A 60 -23.66 -48.14 7.78
CA ALA A 60 -22.67 -49.09 7.27
C ALA A 60 -21.60 -48.41 6.40
N GLN A 61 -22.01 -47.51 5.50
CA GLN A 61 -21.09 -46.74 4.66
C GLN A 61 -20.21 -45.81 5.50
N ALA A 62 -20.77 -45.19 6.55
CA ALA A 62 -20.00 -44.36 7.48
C ALA A 62 -18.92 -45.16 8.23
N ALA A 63 -19.20 -46.42 8.62
CA ALA A 63 -18.21 -47.29 9.24
C ALA A 63 -17.07 -47.65 8.27
N ASP A 64 -17.40 -47.95 7.01
CA ASP A 64 -16.41 -48.27 5.97
C ASP A 64 -15.53 -47.05 5.64
N ILE A 65 -16.13 -45.86 5.51
CA ILE A 65 -15.40 -44.59 5.31
C ILE A 65 -14.46 -44.32 6.48
N ARG A 66 -14.91 -44.49 7.72
CA ARG A 66 -14.07 -44.28 8.90
C ARG A 66 -12.88 -45.25 8.90
N LYS A 67 -13.11 -46.52 8.57
CA LYS A 67 -12.04 -47.51 8.47
C LYS A 67 -11.04 -47.16 7.36
N PHE A 68 -11.51 -46.70 6.21
CA PHE A 68 -10.67 -46.22 5.11
C PHE A 68 -9.88 -44.97 5.48
N TRP A 69 -10.52 -44.00 6.15
CA TRP A 69 -9.87 -42.80 6.65
C TRP A 69 -8.73 -43.13 7.60
N ASP A 70 -9.02 -43.90 8.65
CA ASP A 70 -8.06 -44.18 9.72
C ASP A 70 -6.88 -45.03 9.25
N ASN A 71 -7.11 -46.00 8.35
CA ASN A 71 -6.09 -46.98 7.96
C ASN A 71 -5.39 -46.69 6.63
N GLN A 72 -5.97 -45.88 5.75
CA GLN A 72 -5.39 -45.63 4.42
C GLN A 72 -5.16 -44.15 4.14
N LEU A 73 -6.24 -43.34 4.13
CA LEU A 73 -6.15 -41.96 3.66
C LEU A 73 -5.35 -41.07 4.62
N ARG A 74 -5.65 -41.11 5.93
CA ARG A 74 -4.96 -40.30 6.94
C ARG A 74 -3.46 -40.62 7.02
N PRO A 75 -3.01 -41.90 7.05
CA PRO A 75 -1.58 -42.22 6.99
C PRO A 75 -0.89 -41.66 5.75
N LYS A 76 -1.50 -41.75 4.56
CA LYS A 76 -0.91 -41.22 3.32
C LYS A 76 -0.83 -39.69 3.31
N LEU A 77 -1.85 -39.00 3.82
CA LEU A 77 -1.81 -37.54 4.01
C LEU A 77 -0.69 -37.13 4.97
N HIS A 78 -0.56 -37.81 6.10
CA HIS A 78 0.51 -37.55 7.07
C HIS A 78 1.90 -37.78 6.46
N GLN A 79 2.08 -38.86 5.68
CA GLN A 79 3.33 -39.11 4.97
C GLN A 79 3.64 -38.03 3.93
N ALA A 80 2.66 -37.58 3.15
CA ALA A 80 2.84 -36.50 2.19
C ALA A 80 3.22 -35.17 2.87
N PHE A 81 2.55 -34.82 3.97
CA PHE A 81 2.91 -33.64 4.77
C PHE A 81 4.30 -33.76 5.38
N HIS A 82 4.67 -34.94 5.87
CA HIS A 82 6.01 -35.17 6.41
C HIS A 82 7.10 -35.04 5.34
N VAL A 83 6.87 -35.61 4.15
CA VAL A 83 7.77 -35.49 3.00
C VAL A 83 7.91 -34.04 2.54
N CYS A 84 6.80 -33.28 2.55
CA CYS A 84 6.82 -31.85 2.26
C CYS A 84 7.64 -31.09 3.30
N ALA A 85 7.38 -31.30 4.58
CA ALA A 85 8.12 -30.66 5.68
C ALA A 85 9.61 -31.02 5.68
N GLN A 86 9.97 -32.27 5.38
CA GLN A 86 11.36 -32.70 5.23
C GLN A 86 12.01 -32.06 4.00
N PHE A 87 11.32 -32.01 2.86
CA PHE A 87 11.83 -31.34 1.68
C PHE A 87 12.08 -29.85 1.95
N GLU A 88 11.13 -29.15 2.59
CA GLU A 88 11.29 -27.76 3.03
C GLU A 88 12.46 -27.59 4.01
N ALA A 89 12.63 -28.51 4.96
CA ALA A 89 13.72 -28.48 5.94
C ALA A 89 15.12 -28.74 5.33
N PHE A 90 15.22 -29.57 4.29
CA PHE A 90 16.50 -29.96 3.67
C PHE A 90 16.87 -29.15 2.42
N ALA A 91 15.89 -28.68 1.63
CA ALA A 91 16.13 -27.97 0.36
C ALA A 91 16.34 -26.45 0.52
N GLY A 92 16.24 -25.92 1.75
CA GLY A 92 16.71 -24.58 2.05
C GLY A 92 15.78 -23.43 1.66
N GLU A 93 14.48 -23.68 1.53
CA GLU A 93 13.49 -22.61 1.78
C GLU A 93 12.80 -22.90 3.10
N PRO A 94 13.45 -22.57 4.25
CA PRO A 94 12.69 -22.44 5.47
C PRO A 94 11.51 -21.54 5.15
N ARG A 95 10.29 -21.93 5.52
CA ARG A 95 9.17 -21.00 5.56
C ARG A 95 9.53 -19.90 6.57
N MET A 96 10.28 -18.90 6.11
CA MET A 96 10.78 -17.77 6.90
C MET A 96 9.67 -16.77 7.23
N PHE A 97 8.42 -17.11 6.89
CA PHE A 97 7.27 -16.25 7.03
C PHE A 97 6.17 -16.97 7.81
N ALA A 98 5.60 -16.26 8.78
CA ALA A 98 4.56 -16.81 9.63
C ALA A 98 3.26 -16.94 8.84
N TRP A 99 2.68 -18.13 8.76
CA TRP A 99 1.31 -18.31 8.31
C TRP A 99 0.38 -17.87 9.43
N ARG A 100 -0.26 -16.69 9.30
CA ARG A 100 -1.14 -16.12 10.33
C ARG A 100 -2.44 -15.70 9.68
N ASP A 101 -3.55 -16.09 10.29
CA ASP A 101 -4.85 -15.53 9.96
C ASP A 101 -4.87 -14.05 10.37
N ASN A 102 -5.55 -13.21 9.58
CA ASN A 102 -5.75 -11.81 9.96
C ASN A 102 -6.74 -11.74 11.11
N VAL A 103 -6.28 -11.21 12.24
CA VAL A 103 -7.07 -11.01 13.45
C VAL A 103 -7.44 -9.53 13.62
N VAL A 104 -6.77 -8.62 12.91
CA VAL A 104 -7.06 -7.18 12.91
C VAL A 104 -7.84 -6.78 11.66
N ALA A 105 -8.92 -6.03 11.87
CA ALA A 105 -9.70 -5.40 10.81
C ALA A 105 -9.19 -3.98 10.53
N PHE A 106 -9.47 -3.49 9.32
CA PHE A 106 -9.27 -2.06 9.02
C PHE A 106 -10.13 -1.19 9.95
N PRO A 107 -9.58 -0.11 10.51
CA PRO A 107 -10.36 0.81 11.34
C PRO A 107 -11.33 1.62 10.46
N ASN A 108 -12.27 2.32 11.11
CA ASN A 108 -13.19 3.20 10.41
C ASN A 108 -12.41 4.28 9.62
N GLY A 109 -12.68 4.34 8.32
CA GLY A 109 -12.02 5.24 7.38
C GLY A 109 -12.81 6.48 7.00
N HIS A 110 -13.94 6.76 7.66
CA HIS A 110 -14.81 7.94 7.39
C HIS A 110 -15.29 8.06 5.93
N ARG A 111 -15.53 6.91 5.27
CA ARG A 111 -15.87 6.83 3.84
C ARG A 111 -17.03 7.73 3.42
N ASP A 112 -18.13 7.66 4.16
CA ASP A 112 -19.37 8.38 3.80
C ASP A 112 -19.18 9.90 3.91
N THR A 113 -18.46 10.35 4.93
CA THR A 113 -18.10 11.77 5.11
C THR A 113 -17.13 12.23 4.03
N LEU A 114 -16.11 11.43 3.71
CA LEU A 114 -15.12 11.76 2.68
C LEU A 114 -15.74 11.86 1.28
N LYS A 115 -16.71 10.99 0.96
CA LYS A 115 -17.48 11.02 -0.29
C LYS A 115 -18.29 12.31 -0.48
N ALA A 116 -18.68 12.97 0.61
CA ALA A 116 -19.43 14.22 0.56
C ALA A 116 -18.54 15.42 0.16
N LEU A 117 -17.23 15.33 0.38
CA LEU A 117 -16.28 16.38 0.01
C LEU A 117 -16.14 16.47 -1.51
N THR A 118 -16.11 17.69 -2.02
CA THR A 118 -15.89 17.98 -3.45
C THR A 118 -14.63 18.83 -3.59
N LEU A 119 -13.65 18.30 -4.31
CA LEU A 119 -12.40 19.00 -4.63
C LEU A 119 -12.52 19.61 -6.02
N MET A 120 -11.87 20.76 -6.26
CA MET A 120 -11.95 21.43 -7.55
C MET A 120 -10.62 21.30 -8.28
N LYS A 121 -10.64 20.57 -9.39
CA LYS A 121 -9.54 20.55 -10.37
C LYS A 121 -9.48 21.90 -11.05
N THR A 122 -8.40 22.64 -10.79
CA THR A 122 -8.31 24.06 -11.10
C THR A 122 -7.28 24.34 -12.19
N GLY A 123 -6.30 23.46 -12.42
CA GLY A 123 -5.28 23.71 -13.43
C GLY A 123 -4.21 22.64 -13.56
N VAL A 124 -3.11 23.01 -14.21
CA VAL A 124 -1.90 22.21 -14.43
C VAL A 124 -0.70 22.92 -13.81
N ALA A 125 0.20 22.15 -13.20
CA ALA A 125 1.49 22.54 -12.66
C ALA A 125 2.60 21.84 -13.47
N ALA A 126 3.24 22.57 -14.39
CA ALA A 126 4.26 22.04 -15.31
C ALA A 126 5.61 22.71 -15.10
N ALA A 127 6.75 22.01 -15.23
CA ALA A 127 8.05 22.70 -15.33
C ALA A 127 8.20 23.36 -16.72
N ALA A 128 8.65 24.62 -16.75
CA ALA A 128 8.84 25.34 -18.00
C ALA A 128 10.08 24.84 -18.79
N LYS A 129 9.92 24.72 -20.11
CA LYS A 129 10.94 24.67 -21.19
C LYS A 129 11.57 23.35 -21.66
N THR A 130 11.48 22.20 -20.99
CA THR A 130 12.23 20.99 -21.43
C THR A 130 11.55 19.64 -21.17
N ASP A 131 10.37 19.34 -21.75
CA ASP A 131 9.72 18.02 -21.65
C ASP A 131 9.65 17.44 -20.21
N GLY A 132 9.49 18.30 -19.20
CA GLY A 132 9.49 17.88 -17.79
C GLY A 132 10.85 17.46 -17.22
N LYS A 133 11.96 17.66 -17.93
CA LYS A 133 13.34 17.58 -17.44
C LYS A 133 13.67 18.87 -16.69
N ALA A 134 13.89 18.78 -15.38
CA ALA A 134 14.08 19.91 -14.48
C ALA A 134 15.33 20.76 -14.79
N GLY A 135 15.34 22.00 -14.30
CA GLY A 135 16.56 22.81 -14.26
C GLY A 135 16.51 24.09 -13.40
N ASP A 136 15.39 24.80 -13.30
CA ASP A 136 15.31 26.09 -12.58
C ASP A 136 14.41 26.07 -11.33
N GLY A 137 13.56 25.05 -11.22
CA GLY A 137 12.60 24.90 -10.14
C GLY A 137 11.33 25.74 -10.34
N ILE A 138 11.18 26.30 -11.54
CA ILE A 138 10.01 27.05 -11.96
C ILE A 138 8.95 26.05 -12.41
N VAL A 139 7.76 26.20 -11.85
CA VAL A 139 6.52 25.55 -12.22
C VAL A 139 5.62 26.61 -12.86
N THR A 140 5.23 26.42 -14.11
CA THR A 140 4.13 27.16 -14.72
C THR A 140 2.82 26.61 -14.17
N LEU A 141 2.07 27.47 -13.47
CA LEU A 141 0.68 27.20 -13.11
C LEU A 141 -0.22 27.71 -14.22
N LYS A 142 -0.91 26.79 -14.89
CA LYS A 142 -1.97 27.12 -15.84
C LYS A 142 -3.31 26.82 -15.19
N GLU A 143 -4.00 27.85 -14.74
CA GLU A 143 -5.40 27.71 -14.34
C GLU A 143 -6.29 27.48 -15.57
N TRP A 144 -7.33 26.69 -15.38
CA TRP A 144 -8.32 26.38 -16.40
C TRP A 144 -9.49 27.36 -16.32
N ASP A 145 -10.10 27.64 -17.48
CA ASP A 145 -11.27 28.53 -17.58
C ASP A 145 -12.48 28.01 -16.78
N SER A 146 -12.54 26.70 -16.53
CA SER A 146 -13.55 26.08 -15.69
C SER A 146 -12.93 25.01 -14.79
N ALA A 147 -13.27 25.07 -13.51
CA ALA A 147 -12.84 24.07 -12.55
C ALA A 147 -13.75 22.83 -12.60
N GLN A 148 -13.16 21.64 -12.61
CA GLN A 148 -13.91 20.39 -12.65
C GLN A 148 -14.00 19.74 -11.25
N PRO A 149 -15.19 19.32 -10.79
CA PRO A 149 -15.33 18.68 -9.49
C PRO A 149 -14.74 17.27 -9.50
N VAL A 150 -14.00 16.92 -8.44
CA VAL A 150 -13.44 15.61 -8.16
C VAL A 150 -14.00 15.13 -6.82
N LYS A 151 -14.46 13.88 -6.77
CA LYS A 151 -15.04 13.27 -5.57
C LYS A 151 -14.31 12.00 -5.19
N LEU A 152 -14.09 11.83 -3.89
CA LEU A 152 -13.44 10.66 -3.31
C LEU A 152 -14.47 9.58 -2.94
N PHE A 153 -15.16 9.02 -3.95
CA PHE A 153 -16.34 8.16 -3.74
C PHE A 153 -16.15 6.91 -2.89
N ASN A 154 -15.03 6.21 -3.06
CA ASN A 154 -14.76 4.95 -2.38
C ASN A 154 -13.35 4.95 -1.81
N HIS A 155 -13.10 5.96 -0.99
CA HIS A 155 -11.84 6.16 -0.30
C HIS A 155 -12.07 6.17 1.21
N ASP A 156 -11.08 5.69 1.92
CA ASP A 156 -10.97 5.81 3.37
C ASP A 156 -9.80 6.76 3.68
N ILE A 157 -9.78 7.32 4.89
CA ILE A 157 -8.68 8.15 5.37
C ILE A 157 -8.15 7.63 6.72
N TYR A 158 -6.83 7.51 6.82
CA TYR A 158 -6.13 7.03 8.00
C TYR A 158 -5.02 8.00 8.40
N GLN A 159 -4.71 8.09 9.69
CA GLN A 159 -3.54 8.83 10.16
C GLN A 159 -2.33 7.87 10.24
N LEU A 160 -1.20 8.27 9.67
CA LEU A 160 0.06 7.53 9.77
C LEU A 160 0.64 7.70 11.17
N THR A 161 1.08 6.61 11.80
CA THR A 161 1.58 6.61 13.18
C THR A 161 3.07 6.26 13.28
N ALA A 162 3.66 5.75 12.21
CA ALA A 162 5.07 5.34 12.15
C ALA A 162 5.76 5.93 10.92
N SER A 163 7.08 6.15 11.00
CA SER A 163 7.90 6.68 9.90
C SER A 163 8.20 5.59 8.85
N THR A 164 7.16 5.01 8.26
CA THR A 164 7.28 3.86 7.33
C THR A 164 7.07 4.23 5.86
N LEU A 165 6.75 5.50 5.57
CA LEU A 165 6.44 6.00 4.23
C LEU A 165 7.28 7.20 3.82
N ASP A 166 8.42 7.44 4.46
CA ASP A 166 9.25 8.59 4.11
C ASP A 166 9.85 8.48 2.70
N PRO A 167 10.04 9.60 1.97
CA PRO A 167 9.64 10.97 2.30
C PRO A 167 8.21 11.32 1.84
N VAL A 168 7.40 10.33 1.45
CA VAL A 168 6.07 10.53 0.84
C VAL A 168 5.00 10.91 1.87
N ALA A 169 5.13 10.43 3.10
CA ALA A 169 4.29 10.79 4.24
C ALA A 169 5.06 10.64 5.55
N GLY A 170 4.90 11.61 6.45
CA GLY A 170 5.50 11.59 7.79
C GLY A 170 4.50 11.22 8.89
N ILE A 171 5.01 10.95 10.09
CA ILE A 171 4.19 10.64 11.27
C ILE A 171 3.16 11.76 11.49
N GLY A 172 1.89 11.39 11.63
CA GLY A 172 0.78 12.30 11.86
C GLY A 172 0.08 12.79 10.59
N ASP A 173 0.66 12.61 9.41
CA ASP A 173 0.00 12.91 8.13
C ASP A 173 -1.16 11.96 7.86
N PHE A 174 -2.11 12.39 7.02
CA PHE A 174 -3.28 11.57 6.67
C PHE A 174 -3.12 10.93 5.30
N LEU A 175 -3.35 9.63 5.23
CA LEU A 175 -3.29 8.80 4.04
C LEU A 175 -4.69 8.64 3.47
N ILE A 176 -4.88 9.06 2.22
CA ILE A 176 -6.07 8.77 1.44
C ILE A 176 -5.86 7.41 0.77
N VAL A 177 -6.70 6.44 1.11
CA VAL A 177 -6.62 5.08 0.57
C VAL A 177 -7.85 4.76 -0.27
N SER A 178 -7.64 4.15 -1.42
CA SER A 178 -8.72 3.64 -2.26
C SER A 178 -9.10 2.22 -1.85
N ASN A 179 -10.40 1.99 -1.71
CA ASN A 179 -10.95 0.68 -1.34
C ASN A 179 -11.17 -0.26 -2.53
N PHE A 180 -10.89 0.19 -3.75
CA PHE A 180 -11.13 -0.58 -4.98
C PHE A 180 -9.97 -0.55 -5.97
N ALA A 181 -9.05 0.41 -5.85
CA ALA A 181 -7.95 0.52 -6.79
C ALA A 181 -7.06 -0.73 -6.70
N PRO A 182 -6.68 -1.32 -7.86
CA PRO A 182 -5.82 -2.48 -7.86
C PRO A 182 -4.44 -2.12 -7.28
N VAL A 183 -3.96 -2.97 -6.37
CA VAL A 183 -2.60 -2.88 -5.86
C VAL A 183 -1.67 -3.48 -6.91
N THR A 184 -0.73 -2.67 -7.38
CA THR A 184 0.30 -3.08 -8.34
C THR A 184 1.66 -3.18 -7.65
N LYS A 185 2.63 -3.80 -8.33
CA LYS A 185 4.05 -3.77 -7.92
C LYS A 185 4.46 -2.33 -7.58
N HIS A 186 5.05 -2.13 -6.41
CA HIS A 186 5.51 -0.85 -5.84
C HIS A 186 4.43 0.12 -5.35
N SER A 187 3.15 -0.27 -5.32
CA SER A 187 2.09 0.55 -4.71
C SER A 187 2.36 0.78 -3.22
N LEU A 188 2.10 1.99 -2.74
CA LEU A 188 1.98 2.24 -1.30
C LEU A 188 0.61 1.71 -0.85
N VAL A 189 0.57 1.03 0.29
CA VAL A 189 -0.63 0.37 0.79
C VAL A 189 -0.78 0.56 2.30
N VAL A 190 -2.03 0.55 2.76
CA VAL A 190 -2.36 0.19 4.14
C VAL A 190 -2.82 -1.26 4.12
N ALA A 191 -2.24 -2.12 4.95
CA ALA A 191 -2.46 -3.55 4.92
C ALA A 191 -2.67 -4.14 6.32
N THR A 192 -3.50 -5.17 6.43
CA THR A 192 -3.61 -5.98 7.64
C THR A 192 -2.91 -7.31 7.43
N PHE A 193 -2.07 -7.72 8.39
CA PHE A 193 -1.47 -9.04 8.40
C PHE A 193 -1.30 -9.56 9.83
N GLY A 194 -1.93 -10.68 10.16
CA GLY A 194 -1.94 -11.20 11.54
C GLY A 194 -2.58 -10.20 12.51
N GLU A 195 -1.78 -9.72 13.47
CA GLU A 195 -2.18 -8.70 14.45
C GLU A 195 -1.72 -7.28 14.07
N GLN A 196 -1.15 -7.12 12.87
CA GLN A 196 -0.53 -5.86 12.46
C GLN A 196 -1.41 -5.09 11.48
N LEU A 197 -1.46 -3.78 11.67
CA LEU A 197 -1.97 -2.81 10.70
C LEU A 197 -0.79 -1.99 10.19
N LEU A 198 -0.41 -2.20 8.94
CA LEU A 198 0.81 -1.74 8.31
C LEU A 198 0.52 -0.62 7.30
N ALA A 199 1.47 0.28 7.10
CA ALA A 199 1.46 1.32 6.06
C ALA A 199 2.80 1.30 5.32
N ARG A 200 2.86 0.61 4.17
CA ARG A 200 4.13 0.17 3.55
C ARG A 200 4.07 0.15 2.03
N ARG A 201 5.21 -0.05 1.39
CA ARG A 201 5.31 -0.33 -0.04
C ARG A 201 5.10 -1.82 -0.30
N HIS A 202 4.11 -2.15 -1.11
CA HIS A 202 3.88 -3.49 -1.64
C HIS A 202 4.86 -3.79 -2.77
N SER A 203 5.58 -4.89 -2.64
CA SER A 203 6.51 -5.40 -3.66
C SER A 203 6.22 -6.87 -3.94
N GLU A 204 6.50 -7.27 -5.18
CA GLU A 204 6.34 -8.64 -5.66
C GLU A 204 7.66 -9.11 -6.24
N THR A 205 7.98 -10.38 -6.03
CA THR A 205 9.15 -11.05 -6.61
C THR A 205 8.69 -12.06 -7.65
N ASP A 206 9.42 -12.11 -8.77
CA ASP A 206 9.10 -13.04 -9.85
C ASP A 206 9.43 -14.49 -9.46
N LEU A 207 10.31 -14.69 -8.47
CA LEU A 207 10.65 -16.00 -7.90
C LEU A 207 9.50 -16.61 -7.08
N HIS A 208 8.70 -15.77 -6.42
CA HIS A 208 7.59 -16.18 -5.56
C HIS A 208 6.35 -15.31 -5.82
N PRO A 209 5.64 -15.52 -6.94
CA PRO A 209 4.54 -14.65 -7.36
C PRO A 209 3.32 -14.70 -6.43
N THR A 210 3.23 -15.70 -5.55
CA THR A 210 2.17 -15.83 -4.53
C THR A 210 2.49 -15.07 -3.24
N MET A 211 3.67 -14.46 -3.14
CA MET A 211 4.13 -13.76 -1.95
C MET A 211 4.09 -12.25 -2.14
N ALA A 212 3.68 -11.54 -1.09
CA ALA A 212 3.77 -10.09 -0.95
C ALA A 212 4.95 -9.76 -0.03
N VAL A 213 5.70 -8.72 -0.38
CA VAL A 213 6.76 -8.15 0.46
C VAL A 213 6.37 -6.71 0.77
N LEU A 214 6.09 -6.43 2.04
CA LEU A 214 5.69 -5.12 2.56
C LEU A 214 6.89 -4.46 3.23
N THR A 215 7.49 -3.49 2.54
CA THR A 215 8.67 -2.74 3.02
C THR A 215 8.29 -1.34 3.48
N GLY A 216 8.78 -0.94 4.66
CA GLY A 216 8.71 0.47 5.06
C GLY A 216 9.98 1.22 4.64
N GLN A 217 9.86 2.53 4.49
CA GLN A 217 10.94 3.46 4.17
C GLN A 217 10.96 4.55 5.24
N THR A 218 12.17 4.86 5.73
CA THR A 218 12.39 5.92 6.72
C THR A 218 13.61 6.74 6.33
N LEU A 219 13.65 8.02 6.71
CA LEU A 219 14.86 8.83 6.64
C LEU A 219 15.85 8.50 7.78
N GLU A 220 15.40 7.85 8.86
CA GLU A 220 16.20 7.52 10.04
C GLU A 220 16.74 6.08 9.95
N PRO A 221 18.02 5.85 9.60
CA PRO A 221 18.53 4.50 9.29
C PRO A 221 18.40 3.50 10.45
N HIS A 222 18.42 3.99 11.69
CA HIS A 222 18.27 3.18 12.90
C HIS A 222 16.83 2.77 13.21
N GLN A 223 15.85 3.36 12.52
CA GLN A 223 14.43 3.11 12.70
C GLN A 223 13.81 2.35 11.51
N LEU A 224 14.64 1.75 10.65
CA LEU A 224 14.16 1.05 9.46
C LEU A 224 13.27 -0.15 9.86
N PRO A 225 11.97 -0.14 9.51
CA PRO A 225 11.08 -1.23 9.86
C PRO A 225 11.46 -2.51 9.11
N GLN A 226 11.47 -3.64 9.82
CA GLN A 226 11.76 -4.94 9.20
C GLN A 226 10.70 -5.27 8.14
N PRO A 227 11.08 -5.72 6.93
CA PRO A 227 10.13 -6.15 5.90
C PRO A 227 9.18 -7.24 6.41
N VAL A 228 7.90 -7.15 6.03
CA VAL A 228 6.91 -8.21 6.29
C VAL A 228 6.73 -8.99 4.99
N ILE A 229 7.02 -10.29 5.04
CA ILE A 229 6.85 -11.22 3.92
C ILE A 229 5.65 -12.11 4.26
N ALA A 230 4.64 -12.15 3.39
CA ALA A 230 3.38 -12.83 3.64
C ALA A 230 2.76 -13.41 2.36
N PRO A 231 1.99 -14.52 2.45
CA PRO A 231 1.18 -14.97 1.32
C PRO A 231 0.20 -13.88 0.89
N LYS A 232 0.11 -13.59 -0.41
CA LYS A 232 -0.77 -12.53 -0.95
C LYS A 232 -2.22 -12.72 -0.53
N GLU A 233 -2.69 -13.96 -0.50
CA GLU A 233 -4.06 -14.31 -0.10
C GLU A 233 -4.38 -13.98 1.36
N MET A 234 -3.37 -13.91 2.22
CA MET A 234 -3.52 -13.56 3.64
C MET A 234 -3.38 -12.06 3.91
N VAL A 235 -2.86 -11.29 2.96
CA VAL A 235 -2.73 -9.83 3.13
C VAL A 235 -3.97 -9.15 2.59
N GLN A 236 -4.75 -8.52 3.47
CA GLN A 236 -5.77 -7.58 3.00
C GLN A 236 -5.12 -6.20 2.89
N GLN A 237 -5.35 -5.52 1.77
CA GLN A 237 -4.64 -4.28 1.45
C GLN A 237 -5.54 -3.28 0.74
N LYS A 238 -5.31 -2.00 1.02
CA LYS A 238 -5.92 -0.85 0.36
C LYS A 238 -4.81 0.04 -0.19
N LYS A 239 -4.93 0.46 -1.44
CA LYS A 239 -3.92 1.28 -2.09
C LYS A 239 -3.95 2.71 -1.55
N ILE A 240 -2.81 3.23 -1.10
CA ILE A 240 -2.65 4.66 -0.80
C ILE A 240 -2.58 5.41 -2.13
N VAL A 241 -3.46 6.39 -2.30
CA VAL A 241 -3.61 7.19 -3.52
C VAL A 241 -3.36 8.68 -3.29
N GLY A 242 -3.13 9.11 -2.05
CA GLY A 242 -2.75 10.47 -1.73
C GLY A 242 -2.35 10.64 -0.26
N THR A 243 -1.69 11.76 0.03
CA THR A 243 -1.27 12.16 1.37
C THR A 243 -1.72 13.60 1.63
N LEU A 244 -2.29 13.87 2.80
CA LEU A 244 -2.50 15.21 3.32
C LEU A 244 -1.42 15.50 4.37
N PHE A 245 -0.57 16.49 4.08
CA PHE A 245 0.54 16.89 4.94
C PHE A 245 0.06 17.77 6.11
N VAL A 246 -0.56 17.13 7.10
CA VAL A 246 -1.25 17.77 8.23
C VAL A 246 -0.63 17.47 9.59
N SER A 247 0.48 16.74 9.65
CA SER A 247 1.23 16.44 10.88
C SER A 247 1.46 17.65 11.80
N HIS A 248 1.67 18.84 11.22
CA HIS A 248 1.84 20.11 11.96
C HIS A 248 0.59 20.64 12.70
N ILE A 249 -0.62 20.17 12.36
CA ILE A 249 -1.88 20.54 13.03
C ILE A 249 -2.60 19.34 13.66
N ALA A 250 -2.24 18.12 13.27
CA ALA A 250 -2.76 16.91 13.85
C ALA A 250 -2.09 16.64 15.20
N SER A 251 -2.84 16.07 16.14
CA SER A 251 -2.23 15.57 17.37
C SER A 251 -1.25 14.45 17.05
N PRO A 252 -0.07 14.41 17.72
CA PRO A 252 0.88 13.34 17.51
C PRO A 252 0.20 12.01 17.91
N PRO A 253 0.26 11.00 17.04
CA PRO A 253 -0.32 9.71 17.35
C PRO A 253 0.48 9.03 18.47
N PRO A 254 -0.16 8.23 19.34
CA PRO A 254 0.54 7.39 20.29
C PRO A 254 1.32 6.31 19.54
N ASP A 255 2.52 6.00 20.02
CA ASP A 255 3.33 4.92 19.48
C ASP A 255 2.66 3.56 19.72
N ASN A 256 2.55 2.76 18.67
CA ASN A 256 2.10 1.38 18.74
C ASN A 256 2.83 0.56 17.66
N VAL A 257 3.67 -0.38 18.12
CA VAL A 257 4.53 -1.21 17.25
C VAL A 257 3.73 -2.06 16.25
N ASN A 258 2.47 -2.42 16.58
CA ASN A 258 1.62 -3.23 15.71
C ASN A 258 0.68 -2.39 14.83
N GLN A 259 0.72 -1.07 14.94
CA GLN A 259 -0.20 -0.19 14.26
C GLN A 259 0.54 1.01 13.67
N GLU A 260 0.85 0.93 12.38
CA GLU A 260 1.46 1.98 11.56
C GLU A 260 0.42 2.94 10.96
N ALA A 261 -0.87 2.59 10.99
CA ALA A 261 -1.98 3.46 10.59
C ALA A 261 -3.16 3.35 11.55
N ARG A 262 -3.90 4.44 11.75
CA ARG A 262 -5.09 4.47 12.63
C ARG A 262 -6.24 5.24 12.02
N ALA A 263 -7.44 5.08 12.60
CA ALA A 263 -8.54 5.99 12.31
C ALA A 263 -8.15 7.43 12.68
N VAL A 264 -8.53 8.37 11.80
CA VAL A 264 -8.48 9.80 12.09
C VAL A 264 -9.48 10.09 13.22
N SER A 265 -9.00 10.63 14.34
CA SER A 265 -9.84 10.94 15.50
C SER A 265 -10.66 12.22 15.33
N ASP A 266 -10.12 13.21 14.62
CA ASP A 266 -10.78 14.47 14.33
C ASP A 266 -10.89 14.68 12.81
N PHE A 267 -12.05 14.34 12.25
CA PHE A 267 -12.30 14.50 10.82
C PHE A 267 -12.37 15.98 10.40
N HIS A 268 -12.59 16.91 11.33
CA HIS A 268 -12.63 18.33 11.01
C HIS A 268 -11.28 18.83 10.47
N LEU A 269 -10.16 18.20 10.84
CA LEU A 269 -8.86 18.48 10.25
C LEU A 269 -8.79 18.11 8.76
N VAL A 270 -9.47 17.04 8.35
CA VAL A 270 -9.58 16.65 6.93
C VAL A 270 -10.39 17.67 6.16
N GLU A 271 -11.55 18.06 6.71
CA GLU A 271 -12.41 19.09 6.11
C GLU A 271 -11.65 20.40 5.97
N LYS A 272 -10.95 20.83 7.02
CA LYS A 272 -10.14 22.05 7.01
C LYS A 272 -9.00 21.99 5.99
N ALA A 273 -8.32 20.85 5.87
CA ALA A 273 -7.24 20.67 4.92
C ALA A 273 -7.71 20.70 3.46
N LEU A 274 -8.95 20.25 3.20
CA LEU A 274 -9.53 20.16 1.87
C LEU A 274 -10.47 21.32 1.51
N ALA A 275 -10.91 22.10 2.49
CA ALA A 275 -11.76 23.27 2.28
C ALA A 275 -11.06 24.28 1.37
N ASN A 276 -11.73 24.67 0.28
CA ASN A 276 -11.18 25.59 -0.72
C ASN A 276 -9.84 25.15 -1.35
N ALA A 277 -9.49 23.87 -1.22
CA ALA A 277 -8.28 23.34 -1.82
C ALA A 277 -8.40 23.31 -3.35
N ARG A 278 -7.30 23.64 -4.01
CA ARG A 278 -7.16 23.58 -5.47
C ARG A 278 -6.34 22.35 -5.83
N LEU A 279 -6.77 21.63 -6.86
CA LEU A 279 -5.99 20.54 -7.45
C LEU A 279 -5.30 21.02 -8.72
N PHE A 280 -3.99 20.85 -8.76
CA PHE A 280 -3.15 21.08 -9.93
C PHE A 280 -2.57 19.76 -10.43
N GLU A 281 -2.81 19.42 -11.69
CA GLU A 281 -2.22 18.24 -12.31
C GLU A 281 -0.73 18.48 -12.58
N VAL A 282 0.12 17.58 -12.13
CA VAL A 282 1.57 17.65 -12.34
C VAL A 282 1.88 17.22 -13.77
N GLN A 283 2.69 18.02 -14.45
CA GLN A 283 3.26 17.67 -15.75
C GLN A 283 4.80 17.62 -15.65
N GLY A 284 5.36 16.47 -16.01
CA GLY A 284 6.79 16.18 -15.91
C GLY A 284 7.22 15.74 -14.51
N ARG A 285 8.48 16.04 -14.17
CA ARG A 285 9.16 15.54 -12.94
C ARG A 285 9.36 16.61 -11.87
N SER A 286 8.66 17.74 -11.98
CA SER A 286 8.84 18.93 -11.14
C SER A 286 8.48 18.73 -9.67
N ALA A 287 7.58 17.78 -9.40
CA ALA A 287 7.09 17.48 -8.06
C ALA A 287 7.67 16.16 -7.49
N GLU A 288 8.63 15.54 -8.17
CA GLU A 288 9.29 14.34 -7.64
C GLU A 288 10.07 14.67 -6.34
N PRO A 289 10.16 13.73 -5.38
CA PRO A 289 9.50 12.40 -5.36
C PRO A 289 8.05 12.44 -4.83
N ILE A 290 7.48 13.62 -4.56
CA ILE A 290 6.18 13.78 -3.89
C ILE A 290 5.00 13.46 -4.81
N ALA A 291 5.08 13.86 -6.08
CA ALA A 291 4.08 13.55 -7.09
C ALA A 291 4.74 13.30 -8.45
N LEU A 292 4.19 12.32 -9.18
CA LEU A 292 4.61 11.94 -10.53
C LEU A 292 3.79 12.67 -11.60
N ASP A 293 4.23 12.61 -12.85
CA ASP A 293 3.49 13.06 -14.02
C ASP A 293 2.05 12.51 -14.04
N GLY A 294 1.07 13.39 -14.27
CA GLY A 294 -0.36 13.11 -14.25
C GLY A 294 -1.00 13.00 -12.87
N GLN A 295 -0.23 13.07 -11.78
CA GLN A 295 -0.78 13.12 -10.41
C GLN A 295 -1.20 14.54 -10.02
N PHE A 296 -1.77 14.72 -8.83
CA PHE A 296 -2.31 16.01 -8.40
C PHE A 296 -1.60 16.55 -7.15
N LEU A 297 -1.28 17.84 -7.16
CA LEU A 297 -0.95 18.59 -5.95
C LEU A 297 -2.22 19.21 -5.38
N VAL A 298 -2.47 18.97 -4.09
CA VAL A 298 -3.53 19.62 -3.31
C VAL A 298 -2.95 20.85 -2.65
N THR A 299 -3.36 22.04 -3.07
CA THR A 299 -2.85 23.30 -2.52
C THR A 299 -3.96 24.10 -1.84
N HIS A 300 -3.61 24.75 -0.74
CA HIS A 300 -4.52 25.66 -0.04
C HIS A 300 -3.99 27.09 -0.19
N PRO A 301 -4.82 28.05 -0.64
CA PRO A 301 -4.38 29.43 -0.76
C PRO A 301 -4.02 30.01 0.62
N THR A 302 -2.95 30.81 0.67
CA THR A 302 -2.51 31.47 1.91
C THR A 302 -2.05 32.88 1.60
N THR A 303 -2.26 33.81 2.53
CA THR A 303 -1.76 35.18 2.40
C THR A 303 -0.28 35.24 2.78
N PHE A 304 0.51 35.92 1.97
CA PHE A 304 1.92 36.15 2.26
C PHE A 304 2.09 37.10 3.45
N GLY A 305 2.99 36.75 4.38
CA GLY A 305 3.29 37.56 5.55
C GLY A 305 4.19 36.83 6.55
N PRO A 306 4.87 37.55 7.47
CA PRO A 306 5.85 36.96 8.40
C PRO A 306 5.30 35.80 9.22
N ASP A 307 4.11 35.95 9.80
CA ASP A 307 3.47 34.91 10.62
C ASP A 307 3.11 33.67 9.79
N THR A 308 2.68 33.87 8.55
CA THR A 308 2.43 32.77 7.61
C THR A 308 3.72 32.05 7.24
N LEU A 309 4.80 32.79 6.95
CA LEU A 309 6.09 32.20 6.59
C LEU A 309 6.64 31.35 7.73
N MET A 310 6.61 31.86 8.96
CA MET A 310 7.00 31.09 10.15
C MET A 310 6.15 29.84 10.34
N ARG A 311 4.83 29.90 10.08
CA ARG A 311 3.94 28.74 10.14
C ARG A 311 4.20 27.72 9.03
N LEU A 312 4.72 28.17 7.88
CA LEU A 312 5.02 27.33 6.73
C LEU A 312 6.46 26.81 6.71
N GLU A 313 7.24 27.11 7.75
CA GLU A 313 8.64 26.72 7.81
C GLU A 313 8.84 25.21 7.64
N GLY A 314 9.73 24.84 6.73
CA GLY A 314 10.04 23.46 6.35
C GLY A 314 8.99 22.75 5.52
N ARG A 315 7.88 23.40 5.16
CA ARG A 315 6.76 22.80 4.42
C ARG A 315 6.92 22.95 2.90
N LEU A 316 6.23 22.07 2.18
CA LEU A 316 6.08 22.19 0.73
C LEU A 316 5.15 23.36 0.43
N VAL A 317 5.59 24.26 -0.44
CA VAL A 317 4.83 25.43 -0.87
C VAL A 317 4.88 25.56 -2.38
N VAL A 318 3.80 26.12 -2.92
CA VAL A 318 3.80 26.72 -4.25
C VAL A 318 3.94 28.22 -4.04
N ALA A 319 5.14 28.76 -4.27
CA ALA A 319 5.40 30.20 -4.20
C ALA A 319 5.17 30.82 -5.57
N VAL A 320 4.67 32.06 -5.63
CA VAL A 320 4.52 32.84 -6.87
C VAL A 320 5.22 34.18 -6.63
N ASP A 321 6.10 34.58 -7.54
CA ASP A 321 6.81 35.87 -7.46
C ASP A 321 6.04 36.99 -8.20
N ASP A 322 6.55 38.22 -8.11
CA ASP A 322 6.02 39.46 -8.70
C ASP A 322 6.08 39.43 -10.24
N SER A 323 6.90 38.55 -10.83
CA SER A 323 6.90 38.31 -12.27
C SER A 323 5.84 37.28 -12.71
N GLY A 324 5.17 36.64 -11.74
CA GLY A 324 4.16 35.61 -11.95
C GLY A 324 4.75 34.21 -12.10
N GLU A 325 6.05 34.03 -11.91
CA GLU A 325 6.69 32.72 -11.95
C GLU A 325 6.36 31.96 -10.68
N SER A 326 5.97 30.69 -10.82
CA SER A 326 5.63 29.85 -9.66
C SER A 326 6.70 28.82 -9.38
N TYR A 327 6.83 28.37 -8.14
CA TYR A 327 7.88 27.47 -7.68
C TYR A 327 7.30 26.44 -6.73
N PHE A 328 7.51 25.15 -6.99
CA PHE A 328 7.17 24.08 -6.04
C PHE A 328 8.41 23.64 -5.28
N LYS A 329 8.52 24.06 -4.02
CA LYS A 329 9.75 23.96 -3.23
C LYS A 329 9.44 23.76 -1.76
N ARG A 330 10.48 23.42 -0.99
CA ARG A 330 10.39 23.44 0.48
C ARG A 330 10.77 24.83 0.98
N LEU A 331 9.88 25.45 1.75
CA LEU A 331 10.13 26.75 2.37
C LEU A 331 11.11 26.61 3.54
N ARG A 332 12.14 27.43 3.58
CA ARG A 332 12.99 27.69 4.75
C ARG A 332 13.07 29.18 5.03
N VAL A 333 13.05 29.54 6.29
CA VAL A 333 12.99 30.91 6.78
C VAL A 333 14.18 31.11 7.70
N HIS A 334 15.10 31.95 7.26
CA HIS A 334 16.31 32.32 7.99
C HIS A 334 16.30 33.83 8.24
N ASN A 335 15.69 34.24 9.35
CA ASN A 335 15.49 35.64 9.73
C ASN A 335 14.75 36.43 8.64
N LYS A 336 15.50 37.23 7.87
CA LYS A 336 14.98 38.09 6.80
C LYS A 336 15.10 37.48 5.40
N MET A 337 15.61 36.25 5.33
CA MET A 337 15.78 35.51 4.09
C MET A 337 14.81 34.34 4.06
N VAL A 338 14.24 34.12 2.89
CA VAL A 338 13.46 32.93 2.57
C VAL A 338 14.26 32.13 1.54
N VAL A 339 14.50 30.86 1.83
CA VAL A 339 15.12 29.92 0.90
C VAL A 339 14.05 28.93 0.45
N LEU A 340 13.87 28.79 -0.85
CA LEU A 340 13.04 27.77 -1.45
C LEU A 340 13.93 26.61 -1.90
N GLU A 341 14.06 25.60 -1.04
CA GLU A 341 14.90 24.42 -1.26
C GLU A 341 14.29 23.47 -2.29
N SER A 342 15.14 22.91 -3.15
CA SER A 342 14.75 21.88 -4.11
C SER A 342 14.39 20.57 -3.42
N LEU A 343 13.35 19.90 -3.92
CA LEU A 343 12.91 18.60 -3.45
C LEU A 343 13.69 17.45 -4.12
N ASN A 344 14.15 17.68 -5.35
CA ASN A 344 14.94 16.72 -6.10
C ASN A 344 16.38 16.67 -5.56
N PRO A 345 16.86 15.50 -5.12
CA PRO A 345 18.22 15.33 -4.62
C PRO A 345 19.26 15.21 -5.74
N ASP A 346 18.85 15.22 -7.01
CA ASP A 346 19.74 15.06 -8.17
C ASP A 346 20.66 16.28 -8.42
N GLY A 347 20.47 17.36 -7.67
CA GLY A 347 21.30 18.57 -7.73
C GLY A 347 21.10 19.39 -9.01
N THR A 348 20.18 19.01 -9.88
CA THR A 348 19.95 19.68 -11.17
C THR A 348 19.11 20.94 -11.04
N THR A 349 18.47 21.14 -9.89
CA THR A 349 17.57 22.26 -9.65
C THR A 349 18.12 23.13 -8.51
N PRO A 350 18.44 24.42 -8.75
CA PRO A 350 18.96 25.30 -7.71
C PRO A 350 17.88 25.65 -6.69
N ALA A 351 18.32 25.96 -5.46
CA ALA A 351 17.48 26.63 -4.48
C ALA A 351 17.29 28.10 -4.89
N GLN A 352 16.13 28.67 -4.58
CA GLN A 352 15.87 30.10 -4.79
C GLN A 352 16.01 30.85 -3.48
N LEU A 353 16.68 32.00 -3.50
CA LEU A 353 16.85 32.88 -2.35
C LEU A 353 16.01 34.14 -2.55
N LEU A 354 15.10 34.40 -1.61
CA LEU A 354 14.21 35.54 -1.61
C LEU A 354 14.53 36.44 -0.40
N SER A 355 14.65 37.74 -0.62
CA SER A 355 14.86 38.74 0.43
C SER A 355 13.54 39.39 0.81
N LEU A 356 13.18 39.38 2.09
CA LEU A 356 11.92 39.95 2.57
C LEU A 356 11.94 41.48 2.70
N ASP A 357 13.11 42.12 2.72
CA ASP A 357 13.26 43.55 2.98
C ASP A 357 13.90 44.34 1.81
N ARG A 358 14.05 43.72 0.64
CA ARG A 358 14.65 44.30 -0.58
C ARG A 358 16.07 44.84 -0.39
N SER A 359 16.70 44.66 0.77
CA SER A 359 18.04 45.18 1.07
C SER A 359 19.14 44.48 0.28
N GLN A 360 18.84 43.31 -0.29
CA GLN A 360 19.78 42.44 -0.99
C GLN A 360 19.49 42.32 -2.50
N GLY A 361 18.59 43.15 -3.06
CA GLY A 361 18.43 43.31 -4.52
C GLY A 361 17.67 42.21 -5.28
N LEU A 362 17.04 41.26 -4.58
CA LEU A 362 16.13 40.28 -5.19
C LEU A 362 14.72 40.58 -4.69
N SER A 363 13.86 41.07 -5.59
CA SER A 363 12.44 41.34 -5.31
C SER A 363 11.67 40.02 -5.28
N VAL A 364 10.83 39.84 -4.24
CA VAL A 364 9.59 39.07 -4.39
C VAL A 364 8.89 39.63 -5.59
#